data_AF-A0A2V4V597-F1
#
_entry.id   AF-A0A2V4V597-F1
#
_cell.length_a   1.000
_cell.length_b   1.000
_cell.length_c   1.000
_cell.angle_alpha   90.00
_cell.angle_beta   90.00
_cell.angle_gamma   90.00
#
_symmetry.space_group_name_H-M   'P 1'
#
loop_
_entity.id
_entity.type
_entity.pdbx_description
1 polymer ?
#
loop_
_entity_poly.entity_id
_entity_poly.type
_entity_poly.pdbx_seq_one_letter_code
_entity_poly.pdbx_strand_id
1 'polypeptide(L)'
;MNRVLEQYENKYDYMYLFANESVLDFYPKFGFKPVEEHLFSMDYTAKKRSVPADIRKLDVTNTEDVRLLSTFASERRPVSQHFATAQTKGILMFYCLNVFSHDIYYLEKENVIVVYQKEGNTINLFDVISLNEIHMTDILHQITDEDTQEITFHFTPDPVENMMLKSTITNEGLFVKPHGEKLYPVHVKHPITSIA
;
A
#
# COMPACT_ATOMS: atom_id res chain seq x y z
N MET A 1 20.23 -5.38 -17.99
CA MET A 1 19.01 -4.70 -18.45
C MET A 1 18.52 -5.23 -19.80
N ASN A 2 19.29 -5.12 -20.90
CA ASN A 2 18.84 -5.55 -22.25
C ASN A 2 18.22 -6.96 -22.30
N ARG A 3 18.86 -7.97 -21.69
CA ARG A 3 18.32 -9.34 -21.65
C ARG A 3 16.94 -9.44 -20.98
N VAL A 4 16.69 -8.64 -19.95
CA VAL A 4 15.38 -8.60 -19.27
C VAL A 4 14.35 -7.97 -20.19
N LEU A 5 14.68 -6.84 -20.83
CA LEU A 5 13.78 -6.16 -21.76
C LEU A 5 13.40 -7.07 -22.92
N GLU A 6 14.38 -7.69 -23.59
CA GLU A 6 14.14 -8.63 -24.70
C GLU A 6 13.19 -9.78 -24.30
N GLN A 7 13.30 -10.26 -23.06
CA GLN A 7 12.48 -11.36 -22.57
C GLN A 7 11.01 -10.98 -22.34
N TYR A 8 10.73 -9.70 -22.03
CA TYR A 8 9.44 -9.26 -21.48
C TYR A 8 8.74 -8.14 -22.26
N GLU A 9 9.41 -7.45 -23.19
CA GLU A 9 8.92 -6.21 -23.84
C GLU A 9 7.57 -6.36 -24.55
N ASN A 10 7.24 -7.56 -25.04
CA ASN A 10 5.98 -7.84 -25.74
C ASN A 10 5.01 -8.71 -24.93
N LYS A 11 5.28 -8.92 -23.63
CA LYS A 11 4.46 -9.78 -22.75
C LYS A 11 3.64 -8.98 -21.74
N TYR A 12 4.02 -7.73 -21.52
CA TYR A 12 3.42 -6.86 -20.52
C TYR A 12 3.27 -5.44 -21.05
N ASP A 13 2.27 -4.75 -20.51
CA ASP A 13 1.92 -3.39 -20.89
C ASP A 13 2.91 -2.36 -20.33
N TYR A 14 3.50 -2.67 -19.19
CA TYR A 14 4.43 -1.80 -18.48
C TYR A 14 5.53 -2.63 -17.85
N MET A 15 6.73 -2.06 -17.78
CA MET A 15 7.76 -2.45 -16.84
C MET A 15 8.03 -1.28 -15.92
N TYR A 16 8.23 -1.54 -14.63
CA TYR A 16 8.55 -0.50 -13.67
C TYR A 16 9.66 -0.92 -12.73
N LEU A 17 10.26 0.06 -12.08
CA LEU A 17 11.26 -0.10 -11.03
C LEU A 17 11.31 1.17 -10.17
N PHE A 18 11.87 1.02 -8.98
CA PHE A 18 12.20 2.13 -8.10
C PHE A 18 13.72 2.34 -8.14
N ALA A 19 14.13 3.53 -8.58
CA ALA A 19 15.53 3.87 -8.74
C ALA A 19 16.06 4.55 -7.48
N ASN A 20 17.21 4.06 -6.98
CA ASN A 20 17.96 4.81 -5.97
C ASN A 20 18.43 6.16 -6.54
N GLU A 21 18.47 7.19 -5.70
CA GLU A 21 18.89 8.55 -6.09
C GLU A 21 20.26 8.57 -6.77
N SER A 22 21.14 7.63 -6.44
CA SER A 22 22.49 7.54 -7.00
C SER A 22 22.56 7.11 -8.47
N VAL A 23 21.45 6.66 -9.09
CA VAL A 23 21.46 6.07 -10.44
C VAL A 23 20.28 6.51 -11.33
N LEU A 24 19.70 7.69 -11.07
CA LEU A 24 18.54 8.20 -11.83
C LEU A 24 18.80 8.32 -13.35
N ASP A 25 20.03 8.62 -13.75
CA ASP A 25 20.41 8.77 -15.17
C ASP A 25 20.63 7.43 -15.92
N PHE A 26 20.60 6.29 -15.21
CA PHE A 26 20.86 4.99 -15.81
C PHE A 26 19.65 4.45 -16.59
N TYR A 27 18.46 4.50 -16.01
CA TYR A 27 17.25 3.89 -16.55
C TYR A 27 16.66 4.60 -17.79
N PRO A 28 16.76 5.94 -17.95
CA PRO A 28 16.37 6.61 -19.18
C PRO A 28 17.04 6.07 -20.45
N LYS A 29 18.26 5.53 -20.33
CA LYS A 29 19.00 4.91 -21.45
C LYS A 29 18.29 3.68 -22.03
N PHE A 30 17.33 3.11 -21.30
CA PHE A 30 16.56 1.92 -21.67
C PHE A 30 15.09 2.24 -21.97
N GLY A 31 14.72 3.52 -22.07
CA GLY A 31 13.36 3.95 -22.38
C GLY A 31 12.42 4.02 -21.19
N PHE A 32 12.92 3.82 -19.96
CA PHE A 32 12.15 4.16 -18.76
C PHE A 32 12.07 5.66 -18.58
N LYS A 33 10.96 6.15 -18.05
CA LYS A 33 10.76 7.56 -17.73
C LYS A 33 10.36 7.69 -16.25
N PRO A 34 10.82 8.74 -15.55
CA PRO A 34 10.32 9.01 -14.22
C PRO A 34 8.81 9.26 -14.29
N VAL A 35 8.08 8.74 -13.32
CA VAL A 35 6.64 8.92 -13.17
C VAL A 35 6.37 9.48 -11.78
N GLU A 36 5.54 10.51 -11.74
CA GLU A 36 5.08 11.12 -10.49
C GLU A 36 4.11 10.18 -9.77
N GLU A 37 4.24 10.10 -8.46
CA GLU A 37 3.28 9.43 -7.59
C GLU A 37 2.50 10.47 -6.78
N HIS A 38 1.40 10.04 -6.18
CA HIS A 38 0.59 10.86 -5.30
C HIS A 38 0.53 10.23 -3.92
N LEU A 39 0.82 10.99 -2.87
CA LEU A 39 0.50 10.59 -1.50
C LEU A 39 -0.87 11.12 -1.13
N PHE A 40 -1.77 10.23 -0.70
CA PHE A 40 -3.15 10.59 -0.37
C PHE A 40 -3.31 10.81 1.13
N SER A 41 -4.10 11.81 1.50
CA SER A 41 -4.55 11.99 2.87
C SER A 41 -6.01 12.45 2.93
N MET A 42 -6.59 12.40 4.11
CA MET A 42 -7.87 13.06 4.38
C MET A 42 -7.92 13.55 5.81
N ASP A 43 -8.70 14.61 6.03
CA ASP A 43 -9.11 14.98 7.37
C ASP A 43 -10.08 13.92 7.89
N TYR A 44 -9.90 13.52 9.14
CA TYR A 44 -10.75 12.54 9.79
C TYR A 44 -11.19 13.05 11.15
N THR A 45 -12.43 12.76 11.52
CA THR A 45 -12.93 13.00 12.86
C THR A 45 -13.59 11.72 13.33
N ALA A 46 -12.95 11.06 14.27
CA ALA A 46 -13.45 9.80 14.79
C ALA A 46 -14.82 10.00 15.44
N LYS A 47 -15.74 9.10 15.13
CA LYS A 47 -16.99 8.99 15.88
C LYS A 47 -16.70 8.26 17.19
N LYS A 48 -17.40 8.67 18.25
CA LYS A 48 -17.28 7.99 19.54
C LYS A 48 -17.70 6.53 19.39
N ARG A 49 -16.81 5.61 19.74
CA ARG A 49 -17.08 4.18 19.70
C ARG A 49 -18.02 3.77 20.83
N SER A 50 -19.05 2.99 20.49
CA SER A 50 -19.96 2.41 21.48
C SER A 50 -19.35 1.20 22.19
N VAL A 51 -18.36 0.56 21.58
CA VAL A 51 -17.67 -0.65 22.06
C VAL A 51 -16.17 -0.47 21.80
N PRO A 52 -15.27 -0.94 22.69
CA PRO A 52 -13.84 -0.95 22.42
C PRO A 52 -13.51 -1.66 21.09
N ALA A 53 -12.51 -1.16 20.36
CA ALA A 53 -12.06 -1.84 19.16
C ALA A 53 -11.38 -3.16 19.51
N ASP A 54 -11.73 -4.19 18.76
CA ASP A 54 -11.15 -5.53 18.90
C ASP A 54 -9.96 -5.66 17.94
N ILE A 55 -8.84 -5.09 18.37
CA ILE A 55 -7.60 -5.02 17.59
C ILE A 55 -6.52 -5.80 18.32
N ARG A 56 -6.02 -6.85 17.67
CA ARG A 56 -4.90 -7.65 18.16
C ARG A 56 -3.62 -7.29 17.42
N LYS A 57 -2.60 -6.83 18.14
CA LYS A 57 -1.27 -6.63 17.56
C LYS A 57 -0.63 -7.98 17.24
N LEU A 58 -0.14 -8.15 16.00
CA LEU A 58 0.56 -9.37 15.59
C LEU A 58 2.01 -9.36 16.04
N ASP A 59 2.51 -10.51 16.50
CA ASP A 59 3.91 -10.72 16.87
C ASP A 59 4.62 -11.53 15.78
N VAL A 60 5.54 -10.90 15.05
CA VAL A 60 6.30 -11.56 13.98
C VAL A 60 7.32 -12.60 14.49
N THR A 61 7.52 -12.70 15.81
CA THR A 61 8.28 -13.80 16.44
C THR A 61 7.39 -15.00 16.77
N ASN A 62 6.07 -14.82 16.77
CA ASN A 62 5.09 -15.89 16.98
C ASN A 62 4.81 -16.63 15.66
N THR A 63 4.98 -17.95 15.66
CA THR A 63 4.82 -18.77 14.46
C THR A 63 3.39 -18.76 13.90
N GLU A 64 2.36 -18.70 14.76
CA GLU A 64 0.97 -18.69 14.30
C GLU A 64 0.58 -17.34 13.69
N ASP A 65 1.10 -16.22 14.22
CA ASP A 65 0.90 -14.91 13.63
C ASP A 65 1.60 -14.76 12.28
N VAL A 66 2.82 -15.29 12.15
CA VAL A 66 3.52 -15.34 10.86
C VAL A 66 2.78 -16.21 9.85
N ARG A 67 2.18 -17.33 10.28
CA ARG A 67 1.34 -18.18 9.43
C ARG A 67 0.09 -17.43 8.96
N LEU A 68 -0.62 -16.78 9.88
CA LEU A 68 -1.79 -15.95 9.58
C LEU A 68 -1.43 -14.88 8.54
N LEU A 69 -0.37 -14.12 8.79
CA LEU A 69 0.11 -13.08 7.89
C LEU A 69 0.50 -13.65 6.51
N SER A 70 1.19 -14.79 6.46
CA SER A 70 1.56 -15.45 5.21
C SER A 70 0.33 -15.91 4.41
N THR A 71 -0.72 -16.40 5.07
CA THR A 71 -1.99 -16.76 4.42
C THR A 71 -2.62 -15.51 3.79
N PHE A 72 -2.77 -14.44 4.57
CA PHE A 72 -3.29 -13.16 4.10
C PHE A 72 -2.47 -12.60 2.93
N ALA A 73 -1.14 -12.59 3.03
CA ALA A 73 -0.27 -12.09 1.97
C ALA A 73 -0.36 -12.91 0.67
N SER A 74 -0.76 -14.19 0.75
CA SER A 74 -0.90 -15.07 -0.42
C SER A 74 -2.26 -14.93 -1.09
N GLU A 75 -3.32 -14.79 -0.28
CA GLU A 75 -4.72 -14.88 -0.72
C GLU A 75 -5.41 -13.52 -0.78
N ARG A 76 -4.69 -12.43 -0.47
CA ARG A 76 -5.26 -11.08 -0.43
C ARG A 76 -5.99 -10.72 -1.71
N ARG A 77 -7.06 -9.95 -1.53
CA ARG A 77 -7.64 -9.14 -2.60
C ARG A 77 -6.77 -7.90 -2.83
N PRO A 78 -6.84 -7.28 -4.01
CA PRO A 78 -6.27 -5.95 -4.25
C PRO A 78 -6.74 -4.96 -3.17
N VAL A 79 -5.84 -4.11 -2.67
CA VAL A 79 -6.19 -3.07 -1.69
C VAL A 79 -7.09 -1.99 -2.28
N SER A 80 -7.07 -1.84 -3.60
CA SER A 80 -7.85 -0.89 -4.36
C SER A 80 -8.23 -1.46 -5.72
N GLN A 81 -9.42 -1.12 -6.16
CA GLN A 81 -9.93 -1.39 -7.50
C GLN A 81 -9.38 -0.43 -8.55
N HIS A 82 -8.90 0.75 -8.14
CA HIS A 82 -8.26 1.72 -9.02
C HIS A 82 -6.79 1.38 -9.34
N PHE A 83 -5.98 1.13 -8.31
CA PHE A 83 -4.57 0.77 -8.50
C PHE A 83 -4.03 -0.12 -7.39
N ALA A 84 -3.54 -1.31 -7.77
CA ALA A 84 -2.95 -2.26 -6.84
C ALA A 84 -1.97 -3.19 -7.55
N THR A 85 -1.11 -3.84 -6.76
CA THR A 85 -0.19 -4.88 -7.22
C THR A 85 -0.70 -6.27 -6.85
N ALA A 86 -0.44 -7.25 -7.71
CA ALA A 86 -0.76 -8.66 -7.47
C ALA A 86 0.51 -9.52 -7.36
N GLN A 87 0.40 -10.67 -6.70
CA GLN A 87 1.49 -11.64 -6.54
C GLN A 87 2.74 -11.10 -5.83
N THR A 88 2.53 -10.19 -4.86
CA THR A 88 3.62 -9.50 -4.14
C THR A 88 3.91 -10.08 -2.76
N LYS A 89 3.47 -11.32 -2.47
CA LYS A 89 3.65 -12.00 -1.18
C LYS A 89 5.06 -11.84 -0.61
N GLY A 90 6.08 -12.11 -1.42
CA GLY A 90 7.47 -12.07 -0.97
C GLY A 90 7.89 -10.68 -0.47
N ILE A 91 7.51 -9.63 -1.21
CA ILE A 91 7.82 -8.24 -0.86
C ILE A 91 7.01 -7.81 0.37
N LEU A 92 5.71 -8.10 0.38
CA LEU A 92 4.85 -7.79 1.53
C LEU A 92 5.37 -8.45 2.82
N MET A 93 5.72 -9.75 2.76
CA MET A 93 6.33 -10.44 3.90
C MET A 93 7.66 -9.82 4.32
N PHE A 94 8.51 -9.39 3.38
CA PHE A 94 9.74 -8.67 3.71
C PHE A 94 9.45 -7.39 4.51
N TYR A 95 8.51 -6.55 4.06
CA TYR A 95 8.12 -5.33 4.77
C TYR A 95 7.55 -5.64 6.15
N CYS A 96 6.62 -6.59 6.25
CA CYS A 96 6.04 -6.94 7.54
C CYS A 96 7.07 -7.48 8.53
N LEU A 97 8.03 -8.29 8.09
CA LEU A 97 9.00 -8.91 9.00
C LEU A 97 10.17 -7.97 9.37
N ASN A 98 10.54 -7.02 8.49
CA ASN A 98 11.76 -6.22 8.66
C ASN A 98 11.51 -4.72 8.86
N VAL A 99 10.43 -4.17 8.31
CA VAL A 99 10.15 -2.72 8.33
C VAL A 99 9.04 -2.41 9.31
N PHE A 100 7.92 -3.13 9.22
CA PHE A 100 6.71 -2.89 10.01
C PHE A 100 6.46 -3.97 11.06
N SER A 101 7.52 -4.62 11.55
CA SER A 101 7.42 -5.75 12.50
C SER A 101 6.68 -5.44 13.79
N HIS A 102 6.55 -4.16 14.13
CA HIS A 102 5.85 -3.67 15.32
C HIS A 102 4.55 -2.92 14.99
N ASP A 103 4.09 -2.93 13.74
CA ASP A 103 3.01 -2.05 13.27
C ASP A 103 1.95 -2.80 12.47
N ILE A 104 1.76 -4.09 12.81
CA ILE A 104 0.82 -4.99 12.17
C ILE A 104 -0.28 -5.36 13.17
N TYR A 105 -1.52 -5.17 12.76
CA TYR A 105 -2.69 -5.34 13.61
C TYR A 105 -3.73 -6.18 12.89
N TYR A 106 -4.34 -7.11 13.60
CA TYR A 106 -5.41 -7.96 13.12
C TYR A 106 -6.74 -7.53 13.76
N LEU A 107 -7.69 -7.18 12.91
CA LEU A 107 -9.04 -6.80 13.27
C LEU A 107 -9.88 -8.08 13.17
N GLU A 108 -10.07 -8.76 14.31
CA GLU A 108 -10.58 -10.15 14.31
C GLU A 108 -12.01 -10.23 13.77
N LYS A 109 -12.84 -9.23 14.09
CA LYS A 109 -14.23 -9.14 13.66
C LYS A 109 -14.35 -8.95 12.15
N GLU A 110 -13.54 -8.08 11.57
CA GLU A 110 -13.52 -7.80 10.14
C GLU A 110 -12.72 -8.85 9.36
N ASN A 111 -11.90 -9.67 10.04
CA ASN A 111 -10.96 -10.63 9.46
C ASN A 111 -10.01 -9.94 8.45
N VAL A 112 -9.36 -8.88 8.92
CA VAL A 112 -8.46 -8.01 8.13
C VAL A 112 -7.17 -7.78 8.89
N ILE A 113 -6.04 -7.81 8.19
CA ILE A 113 -4.77 -7.32 8.72
C ILE A 113 -4.54 -5.89 8.21
N VAL A 114 -4.21 -4.99 9.12
CA VAL A 114 -3.90 -3.60 8.83
C VAL A 114 -2.47 -3.32 9.27
N VAL A 115 -1.70 -2.69 8.39
CA VAL A 115 -0.36 -2.21 8.70
C VAL A 115 -0.43 -0.70 8.84
N TYR A 116 -0.25 -0.17 10.06
CA TYR A 116 -0.38 1.26 10.29
C TYR A 116 0.43 1.74 11.49
N GLN A 117 0.79 3.02 11.47
CA GLN A 117 1.39 3.73 12.59
C GLN A 117 0.52 4.93 12.96
N LYS A 118 0.51 5.27 14.26
CA LYS A 118 -0.07 6.54 14.76
C LYS A 118 1.07 7.45 15.21
N GLU A 119 1.15 8.63 14.61
CA GLU A 119 2.14 9.66 14.92
C GLU A 119 1.40 10.95 15.31
N GLY A 120 1.36 11.25 16.61
CA GLY A 120 0.54 12.35 17.12
C GLY A 120 -0.94 12.15 16.77
N ASN A 121 -1.48 13.04 15.94
CA ASN A 121 -2.89 13.03 15.53
C ASN A 121 -3.09 12.42 14.12
N THR A 122 -2.04 11.89 13.51
CA THR A 122 -2.07 11.33 12.15
C THR A 122 -1.91 9.82 12.17
N ILE A 123 -2.72 9.12 11.39
CA ILE A 123 -2.53 7.70 11.09
C ILE A 123 -1.85 7.56 9.73
N ASN A 124 -0.70 6.90 9.69
CA ASN A 124 -0.07 6.42 8.47
C ASN A 124 -0.55 5.00 8.20
N LEU A 125 -1.43 4.84 7.20
CA LEU A 125 -1.99 3.56 6.79
C LEU A 125 -1.17 3.00 5.61
N PHE A 126 -0.39 1.96 5.89
CA PHE A 126 0.56 1.38 4.93
C PHE A 126 -0.05 0.30 4.04
N ASP A 127 -0.92 -0.54 4.60
CA ASP A 127 -1.65 -1.54 3.84
C ASP A 127 -2.93 -1.99 4.58
N VAL A 128 -3.90 -2.46 3.81
CA VAL A 128 -5.10 -3.15 4.29
C VAL A 128 -5.20 -4.47 3.53
N ILE A 129 -5.00 -5.56 4.25
CA ILE A 129 -4.87 -6.90 3.70
C ILE A 129 -6.11 -7.68 4.08
N SER A 130 -7.00 -7.88 3.12
CA SER A 130 -8.27 -8.58 3.31
C SER A 130 -8.39 -9.79 2.37
N LEU A 131 -9.08 -10.82 2.85
CA LEU A 131 -9.50 -11.97 2.04
C LEU A 131 -10.87 -11.75 1.38
N ASN A 132 -11.66 -10.83 1.95
CA ASN A 132 -13.01 -10.51 1.51
C ASN A 132 -13.12 -9.02 1.13
N GLU A 133 -14.25 -8.66 0.55
CA GLU A 133 -14.59 -7.25 0.36
C GLU A 133 -14.76 -6.57 1.72
N ILE A 134 -14.30 -5.33 1.82
CA ILE A 134 -14.30 -4.56 3.06
C ILE A 134 -14.92 -3.19 2.84
N HIS A 135 -15.50 -2.62 3.89
CA HIS A 135 -15.84 -1.22 3.93
C HIS A 135 -14.71 -0.46 4.61
N MET A 136 -13.98 0.36 3.84
CA MET A 136 -12.84 1.12 4.38
C MET A 136 -13.24 1.97 5.59
N THR A 137 -14.45 2.52 5.61
CA THR A 137 -14.99 3.27 6.77
C THR A 137 -14.98 2.47 8.07
N ASP A 138 -15.24 1.17 8.00
CA ASP A 138 -15.28 0.30 9.17
C ASP A 138 -13.86 0.09 9.69
N ILE A 139 -12.90 -0.18 8.80
CA ILE A 139 -11.48 -0.32 9.14
C ILE A 139 -10.94 0.94 9.78
N LEU A 140 -11.20 2.10 9.16
CA LEU A 140 -10.76 3.40 9.68
C LEU A 140 -11.37 3.69 11.05
N HIS A 141 -12.65 3.38 11.25
CA HIS A 141 -13.30 3.54 12.55
C HIS A 141 -12.70 2.62 13.64
N GLN A 142 -12.15 1.46 13.28
CA GLN A 142 -11.45 0.61 14.24
C GLN A 142 -10.09 1.19 14.63
N ILE A 143 -9.27 1.60 13.67
CA ILE A 143 -7.87 2.00 13.92
C ILE A 143 -7.72 3.42 14.44
N THR A 144 -8.77 4.25 14.34
CA THR A 144 -8.77 5.65 14.79
C THR A 144 -9.29 5.82 16.22
N ASP A 145 -8.97 6.96 16.82
CA ASP A 145 -9.45 7.41 18.12
C ASP A 145 -9.80 8.91 18.11
N GLU A 146 -10.28 9.43 19.23
CA GLU A 146 -10.75 10.81 19.40
C GLU A 146 -9.71 11.89 19.11
N ASP A 147 -8.41 11.56 19.21
CA ASP A 147 -7.32 12.47 18.89
C ASP A 147 -6.94 12.46 17.40
N THR A 148 -7.46 11.49 16.64
CA THR A 148 -7.12 11.35 15.22
C THR A 148 -7.77 12.46 14.40
N GLN A 149 -6.94 13.18 13.65
CA GLN A 149 -7.33 14.33 12.82
C GLN A 149 -7.04 14.11 11.33
N GLU A 150 -6.08 13.26 10.99
CA GLU A 150 -5.70 12.99 9.61
C GLU A 150 -5.37 11.50 9.41
N ILE A 151 -5.69 10.98 8.22
CA ILE A 151 -5.26 9.66 7.78
C ILE A 151 -4.54 9.80 6.45
N THR A 152 -3.31 9.30 6.40
CA THR A 152 -2.46 9.25 5.21
C THR A 152 -2.39 7.83 4.68
N PHE A 153 -2.66 7.66 3.39
CA PHE A 153 -2.66 6.36 2.71
C PHE A 153 -1.39 6.21 1.88
N HIS A 154 -0.59 5.18 2.18
CA HIS A 154 0.63 4.84 1.43
C HIS A 154 0.37 3.82 0.30
N PHE A 155 -0.87 3.83 -0.20
CA PHE A 155 -1.37 3.14 -1.37
C PHE A 155 -2.48 4.01 -1.98
N THR A 156 -2.99 3.66 -3.17
CA THR A 156 -4.10 4.40 -3.78
C THR A 156 -5.42 3.98 -3.13
N PRO A 157 -6.11 4.82 -2.35
CA PRO A 157 -7.39 4.43 -1.76
C PRO A 157 -8.51 4.48 -2.81
N ASP A 158 -9.47 3.57 -2.72
CA ASP A 158 -10.70 3.69 -3.49
C ASP A 158 -11.56 4.85 -2.95
N PRO A 159 -12.28 5.58 -3.81
CA PRO A 159 -13.17 6.64 -3.38
C PRO A 159 -14.24 6.08 -2.44
N VAL A 160 -14.44 6.69 -1.29
CA VAL A 160 -15.51 6.35 -0.36
C VAL A 160 -16.47 7.54 -0.26
N GLU A 161 -17.76 7.25 -0.18
CA GLU A 161 -18.81 8.26 -0.03
C GLU A 161 -18.52 9.13 1.21
N ASN A 162 -18.47 10.45 1.02
CA ASN A 162 -18.14 11.48 2.03
C ASN A 162 -16.66 11.56 2.49
N MET A 163 -15.73 10.84 1.86
CA MET A 163 -14.28 11.06 2.06
C MET A 163 -13.75 12.06 1.03
N MET A 164 -13.34 13.24 1.49
CA MET A 164 -12.63 14.22 0.65
C MET A 164 -11.12 13.93 0.69
N LEU A 165 -10.66 13.13 -0.26
CA LEU A 165 -9.24 12.85 -0.42
C LEU A 165 -8.49 14.09 -0.92
N LYS A 166 -7.41 14.39 -0.23
CA LYS A 166 -6.35 15.30 -0.66
C LYS A 166 -5.21 14.45 -1.21
N SER A 167 -4.44 15.00 -2.14
CA SER A 167 -3.19 14.37 -2.55
C SER A 167 -2.10 15.39 -2.77
N THR A 168 -0.88 14.96 -2.56
CA THR A 168 0.32 15.74 -2.87
C THR A 168 1.21 14.94 -3.80
N ILE A 169 1.80 15.57 -4.80
CA ILE A 169 2.75 14.92 -5.70
C ILE A 169 4.00 14.53 -4.91
N THR A 170 4.44 13.30 -5.06
CA THR A 170 5.69 12.78 -4.50
C THR A 170 6.57 12.22 -5.62
N ASN A 171 7.88 12.24 -5.38
CA ASN A 171 8.87 11.64 -6.27
C ASN A 171 9.66 10.61 -5.46
N GLU A 172 9.17 9.37 -5.47
CA GLU A 172 9.80 8.25 -4.76
C GLU A 172 10.70 7.42 -5.70
N GLY A 173 11.07 7.98 -6.86
CA GLY A 173 11.98 7.34 -7.80
C GLY A 173 11.32 6.25 -8.65
N LEU A 174 10.00 6.29 -8.86
CA LEU A 174 9.31 5.38 -9.79
C LEU A 174 9.70 5.68 -11.24
N PHE A 175 10.16 4.65 -11.95
CA PHE A 175 10.44 4.70 -13.38
C PHE A 175 9.59 3.67 -14.11
N VAL A 176 8.93 4.09 -15.19
CA VAL A 176 8.06 3.22 -16.00
C VAL A 176 8.50 3.24 -17.45
N LYS A 177 8.56 2.05 -18.06
CA LYS A 177 8.69 1.85 -19.51
C LYS A 177 7.38 1.24 -20.03
N PRO A 178 6.55 2.01 -20.74
CA PRO A 178 5.35 1.46 -21.36
C PRO A 178 5.69 0.63 -22.61
N HIS A 179 4.82 -0.31 -22.93
CA HIS A 179 4.77 -0.96 -24.24
C HIS A 179 3.85 -0.15 -25.17
N GLY A 180 4.41 0.31 -26.30
CA GLY A 180 3.68 1.15 -27.26
C GLY A 180 3.30 2.52 -26.70
N GLU A 181 2.08 2.97 -27.00
CA GLU A 181 1.54 4.29 -26.60
C GLU A 181 0.74 4.25 -25.28
N LYS A 182 0.80 3.14 -24.54
CA LYS A 182 0.08 3.00 -23.28
C LYS A 182 0.58 4.01 -22.24
N LEU A 183 -0.34 4.66 -21.54
CA LEU A 183 -0.04 5.60 -20.47
C LEU A 183 -0.17 4.91 -19.12
N TYR A 184 0.83 5.11 -18.27
CA TYR A 184 0.73 4.69 -16.88
C TYR A 184 -0.40 5.47 -16.19
N PRO A 185 -1.16 4.86 -15.27
CA PRO A 185 -2.21 5.55 -14.52
C PRO A 185 -1.67 6.81 -13.85
N VAL A 186 -2.40 7.92 -14.02
CA VAL A 186 -2.11 9.18 -13.31
C VAL A 186 -2.82 9.18 -11.98
N HIS A 187 -2.35 10.01 -11.04
CA HIS A 187 -3.01 10.17 -9.75
C HIS A 187 -3.09 8.85 -8.96
N VAL A 188 -1.97 8.14 -8.87
CA VAL A 188 -1.86 6.88 -8.13
C VAL A 188 -0.64 6.90 -7.20
N LYS A 189 -0.75 6.12 -6.13
CA LYS A 189 0.35 5.71 -5.25
C LYS A 189 0.60 4.22 -5.47
N HIS A 190 1.85 3.86 -5.75
CA HIS A 190 2.23 2.45 -5.68
C HIS A 190 2.21 2.00 -4.22
N PRO A 191 1.54 0.87 -3.88
CA PRO A 191 1.51 0.39 -2.51
C PRO A 191 2.93 0.22 -1.95
N ILE A 192 3.22 0.87 -0.83
CA ILE A 192 4.57 0.89 -0.25
C ILE A 192 5.06 -0.51 0.13
N THR A 193 4.15 -1.40 0.50
CA THR A 193 4.40 -2.81 0.85
C THR A 193 4.63 -3.72 -0.37
N SER A 194 4.73 -3.14 -1.58
CA SER A 194 5.08 -3.86 -2.81
C SER A 194 6.20 -3.21 -3.62
N ILE A 195 6.94 -2.28 -3.03
CA ILE A 195 8.12 -1.67 -3.64
C ILE A 195 9.35 -2.59 -3.44
N ALA A 196 10.17 -2.78 -4.47
CA ALA A 196 11.33 -3.69 -4.47
C ALA A 196 12.61 -3.00 -4.92
#